data_AF-A0A2V1D481-F1
#
_entry.id   AF-A0A2V1D481-F1
#
_cell.length_a   1.000
_cell.length_b   1.000
_cell.length_c   1.000
_cell.angle_alpha   90.00
_cell.angle_beta   90.00
_cell.angle_gamma   90.00
#
_symmetry.space_group_name_H-M   'P 1'
#
loop_
_entity.id
_entity.type
_entity.pdbx_description
1 polymer ?
#
loop_
_entity_poly.entity_id
_entity_poly.type
_entity_poly.pdbx_seq_one_letter_code
_entity_poly.pdbx_strand_id
1 'polypeptide(L)'
;DFLRSEGYDLWLGSHFFTQIDANASLPTFSLDHTQESPFPVAIVSKKEAADAPGSACCSPMRENNVQWLRLVDDNDMSVGNIDTVYRVETAGGSRPATCKGQEKTFEVPYTAQYWMYSNKA
;
A
#
# COMPACT_ATOMS: atom_id res chain seq x y z
N ASP A 1 -10.56 -16.59 10.92
CA ASP A 1 -9.42 -15.74 10.55
C ASP A 1 -9.73 -14.32 11.03
N PHE A 2 -8.76 -13.66 11.64
CA PHE A 2 -8.83 -12.33 12.24
C PHE A 2 -9.44 -11.29 11.29
N LEU A 3 -9.09 -11.31 10.01
CA LEU A 3 -9.64 -10.37 9.04
C LEU A 3 -11.16 -10.51 8.89
N ARG A 4 -11.70 -11.74 8.87
CA ARG A 4 -13.16 -11.93 8.82
C ARG A 4 -13.86 -11.49 10.10
N SER A 5 -13.22 -11.60 11.27
CA SER A 5 -13.81 -11.10 12.53
C SER A 5 -13.84 -9.58 12.63
N GLU A 6 -12.95 -8.89 11.90
CA GLU A 6 -12.93 -7.42 11.78
C GLU A 6 -13.90 -6.89 10.70
N GLY A 7 -14.75 -7.75 10.11
CA GLY A 7 -15.75 -7.36 9.12
C GLY A 7 -15.25 -7.29 7.68
N TYR A 8 -14.05 -7.81 7.39
CA TYR A 8 -13.58 -7.93 6.00
C TYR A 8 -14.21 -9.17 5.34
N ASP A 9 -15.07 -8.93 4.37
CA ASP A 9 -15.79 -9.99 3.64
C ASP A 9 -14.90 -10.72 2.63
N LEU A 10 -13.83 -10.07 2.16
CA LEU A 10 -12.98 -10.56 1.08
C LEU A 10 -11.51 -10.21 1.32
N TRP A 11 -10.65 -11.22 1.29
CA TRP A 11 -9.20 -11.08 1.34
C TRP A 11 -8.62 -11.45 -0.02
N LEU A 12 -8.07 -10.45 -0.72
CA LEU A 12 -7.56 -10.61 -2.09
C LEU A 12 -6.08 -11.00 -2.17
N GLY A 13 -5.32 -10.83 -1.08
CA GLY A 13 -3.90 -11.15 -1.01
C GLY A 13 -3.12 -10.18 -0.13
N SER A 14 -1.82 -10.00 -0.40
CA SER A 14 -0.89 -9.31 0.51
C SER A 14 -0.23 -8.09 -0.11
N HIS A 15 -0.02 -7.05 0.71
CA HIS A 15 0.81 -5.89 0.37
C HIS A 15 2.10 -5.90 1.18
N PHE A 16 3.24 -5.75 0.52
CA PHE A 16 4.57 -5.73 1.13
C PHE A 16 5.54 -4.93 0.26
N PHE A 17 6.80 -4.81 0.69
CA PHE A 17 7.85 -4.15 -0.10
C PHE A 17 8.86 -5.20 -0.58
N THR A 18 8.97 -5.37 -1.90
CA THR A 18 9.99 -6.23 -2.50
C THR A 18 11.30 -5.49 -2.56
N GLN A 19 12.36 -6.05 -1.99
CA GLN A 19 13.70 -5.51 -2.12
C GLN A 19 14.19 -5.68 -3.57
N ILE A 20 14.59 -4.58 -4.21
CA ILE A 20 15.10 -4.58 -5.59
C ILE A 20 16.63 -4.52 -5.58
N ASP A 21 17.22 -3.83 -4.62
CA ASP A 21 18.67 -3.80 -4.38
C ASP A 21 19.00 -3.53 -2.91
N ALA A 22 20.27 -3.32 -2.58
CA ALA A 22 20.72 -3.08 -1.21
C ALA A 22 20.10 -1.82 -0.53
N ASN A 23 19.58 -0.88 -1.31
CA ASN A 23 19.12 0.43 -0.87
C ASN A 23 17.67 0.75 -1.29
N ALA A 24 17.05 -0.06 -2.12
CA ALA A 24 15.72 0.19 -2.66
C ALA A 24 14.77 -0.99 -2.48
N SER A 25 13.52 -0.67 -2.14
CA SER A 25 12.39 -1.59 -2.20
C SER A 25 11.21 -0.93 -2.90
N LEU A 26 10.39 -1.75 -3.55
CA LEU A 26 9.19 -1.30 -4.25
C LEU A 26 7.94 -1.85 -3.58
N PRO A 27 6.86 -1.05 -3.44
CA PRO A 27 5.57 -1.56 -3.02
C PRO A 27 5.07 -2.63 -4.00
N THR A 28 4.68 -3.76 -3.42
CA THR A 28 4.20 -4.95 -4.12
C THR A 28 2.80 -5.28 -3.62
N PHE A 29 1.90 -5.55 -4.55
CA PHE A 29 0.54 -6.02 -4.28
C PHE A 29 0.37 -7.39 -4.94
N SER A 30 0.43 -8.45 -4.15
CA SER A 30 0.16 -9.82 -4.59
C SER A 30 -1.31 -10.11 -4.39
N LEU A 31 -2.06 -10.35 -5.46
CA LEU A 31 -3.50 -10.63 -5.43
C LEU A 31 -3.78 -12.11 -5.70
N ASP A 32 -3.11 -12.98 -4.93
CA ASP A 32 -3.09 -14.44 -5.08
C ASP A 32 -4.37 -15.14 -4.63
N HIS A 33 -5.34 -14.41 -4.07
CA HIS A 33 -6.64 -14.94 -3.68
C HIS A 33 -7.77 -14.52 -4.65
N THR A 34 -7.41 -13.93 -5.79
CA THR A 34 -8.35 -13.65 -6.90
C THR A 34 -8.62 -14.92 -7.72
N GLN A 35 -9.58 -14.86 -8.65
CA GLN A 35 -9.88 -15.96 -9.58
C GLN A 35 -9.16 -15.81 -10.94
N GLU A 36 -8.26 -14.83 -11.05
CA GLU A 36 -7.54 -14.52 -12.28
C GLU A 36 -6.37 -15.49 -12.51
N SER A 37 -6.00 -15.71 -13.78
CA SER A 37 -4.84 -16.53 -14.15
C SER A 37 -4.01 -15.84 -15.24
N PRO A 38 -2.70 -15.56 -15.02
CA PRO A 38 -1.99 -15.74 -13.76
C PRO A 38 -2.51 -14.82 -12.64
N PHE A 39 -2.23 -15.15 -11.38
CA PHE A 39 -2.55 -14.25 -10.27
C PHE A 39 -1.85 -12.90 -10.45
N PRO A 40 -2.57 -11.77 -10.32
CA PRO A 40 -1.97 -10.46 -10.49
C PRO A 40 -0.96 -10.16 -9.40
N VAL A 41 0.17 -9.59 -9.79
CA VAL A 41 1.20 -9.07 -8.89
C VAL A 41 1.61 -7.71 -9.42
N ALA A 42 1.27 -6.63 -8.71
CA ALA A 42 1.71 -5.28 -9.09
C ALA A 42 3.00 -4.93 -8.34
N ILE A 43 4.10 -4.69 -9.07
CA ILE A 43 5.37 -4.21 -8.51
C ILE A 43 5.60 -2.81 -9.07
N VAL A 44 5.37 -1.79 -8.24
CA VAL A 44 5.19 -0.42 -8.72
C VAL A 44 6.13 0.56 -8.03
N SER A 45 6.47 1.67 -8.70
CA SER A 45 7.32 2.73 -8.18
C SER A 45 6.52 4.02 -7.96
N LYS A 46 6.94 4.84 -6.97
CA LYS A 46 6.29 6.13 -6.69
C LYS A 46 6.56 7.12 -7.83
N LYS A 47 5.49 7.66 -8.43
CA LYS A 47 5.57 8.73 -9.44
C LYS A 47 5.11 10.07 -8.95
N GLU A 48 3.99 10.09 -8.25
CA GLU A 48 3.42 11.32 -7.72
C GLU A 48 3.03 11.12 -6.26
N ALA A 49 3.06 12.22 -5.51
CA ALA A 49 2.60 12.25 -4.14
C ALA A 49 1.88 13.56 -3.87
N ALA A 50 0.82 13.47 -3.07
CA ALA A 50 0.12 14.62 -2.53
C ALA A 50 -0.13 14.36 -1.04
N ASP A 51 -0.09 15.41 -0.23
CA ASP A 51 -0.51 15.28 1.16
C ASP A 51 -1.99 14.90 1.21
N ALA A 52 -2.35 14.02 2.15
CA ALA A 52 -3.74 13.68 2.37
C ALA A 52 -4.53 14.96 2.73
N PRO A 53 -5.76 15.14 2.22
CA PRO A 53 -6.58 16.29 2.54
C PRO A 53 -6.74 16.48 4.06
N GLY A 54 -6.79 17.73 4.53
CA GLY A 54 -7.01 18.01 5.96
C GLY A 54 -8.35 17.49 6.52
N SER A 55 -9.30 17.15 5.63
CA SER A 55 -10.57 16.49 5.96
C SER A 55 -10.50 14.96 6.01
N ALA A 56 -9.35 14.36 5.69
CA ALA A 56 -9.17 12.90 5.77
C ALA A 56 -9.30 12.41 7.21
N CYS A 57 -9.77 11.17 7.38
CA CYS A 57 -9.97 10.58 8.70
C CYS A 57 -8.67 10.61 9.53
N CYS A 58 -8.78 10.97 10.82
CA CYS A 58 -7.64 11.05 11.72
C CYS A 58 -7.13 9.65 12.10
N SER A 59 -5.81 9.49 12.21
CA SER A 59 -5.22 8.32 12.86
C SER A 59 -5.72 8.19 14.30
N PRO A 60 -6.03 6.97 14.81
CA PRO A 60 -6.31 6.74 16.22
C PRO A 60 -5.18 7.23 17.14
N MET A 61 -3.94 7.22 16.64
CA MET A 61 -2.74 7.67 17.35
C MET A 61 -2.44 9.17 17.15
N ARG A 62 -3.34 9.93 16.50
CA ARG A 62 -3.17 11.36 16.15
C ARG A 62 -1.93 11.67 15.32
N GLU A 63 -1.42 10.66 14.63
CA GLU A 63 -0.35 10.81 13.65
C GLU A 63 -0.90 11.43 12.36
N ASN A 64 -0.01 12.08 11.61
CA ASN A 64 -0.32 12.53 10.26
C ASN A 64 -0.65 11.33 9.37
N ASN A 65 -1.49 11.55 8.36
CA ASN A 65 -1.77 10.53 7.36
C ASN A 65 -0.62 10.48 6.35
N VAL A 66 -0.22 9.27 5.95
CA VAL A 66 0.74 9.14 4.84
C VAL A 66 0.21 9.76 3.56
N GLN A 67 1.10 10.21 2.69
CA GLN A 67 0.73 10.86 1.43
C GLN A 67 -0.14 9.95 0.54
N TRP A 68 -1.06 10.54 -0.19
CA TRP A 68 -1.65 9.88 -1.35
C TRP A 68 -0.60 9.72 -2.43
N LEU A 69 -0.62 8.59 -3.14
CA LEU A 69 0.40 8.25 -4.12
C LEU A 69 -0.22 7.83 -5.44
N ARG A 70 0.45 8.19 -6.54
CA ARG A 70 0.35 7.46 -7.81
C ARG A 70 1.58 6.58 -7.95
N LEU A 71 1.34 5.28 -8.08
CA LEU A 71 2.36 4.26 -8.26
C LEU A 71 2.22 3.65 -9.65
N VAL A 72 3.34 3.41 -10.32
CA VAL A 72 3.37 2.90 -11.71
C VAL A 72 4.40 1.80 -11.86
N ASP A 73 4.07 0.78 -12.65
CA ASP A 73 5.05 -0.19 -13.13
C ASP A 73 5.80 0.39 -14.34
N ASP A 74 7.07 0.75 -14.15
CA ASP A 74 7.89 1.32 -15.22
C ASP A 74 8.73 0.31 -15.98
N ASN A 75 8.87 -0.91 -15.44
CA ASN A 75 9.88 -1.86 -15.88
C ASN A 75 9.26 -3.22 -16.27
N ASP A 76 7.94 -3.25 -16.50
CA ASP A 76 7.16 -4.45 -16.84
C ASP A 76 7.44 -5.59 -15.83
N MET A 77 7.55 -5.21 -14.54
CA MET A 77 7.82 -6.14 -13.44
C MET A 77 6.53 -6.81 -12.92
N SER A 78 5.38 -6.24 -13.25
CA SER A 78 4.08 -6.71 -12.78
C SER A 78 3.57 -7.88 -13.62
N VAL A 79 2.77 -8.74 -12.98
CA VAL A 79 2.06 -9.87 -13.58
C VAL A 79 0.56 -9.59 -13.53
N GLY A 80 -0.20 -10.02 -14.54
CA GLY A 80 -1.65 -9.82 -14.56
C GLY A 80 -2.10 -8.40 -14.93
N ASN A 81 -1.27 -7.65 -15.68
CA ASN A 81 -1.57 -6.38 -16.34
C ASN A 81 -1.91 -5.18 -15.44
N ILE A 82 -1.75 -5.26 -14.12
CA ILE A 82 -1.86 -4.08 -13.27
C ILE A 82 -0.62 -3.21 -13.46
N ASP A 83 -0.78 -2.01 -14.00
CA ASP A 83 0.32 -1.08 -14.26
C ASP A 83 0.28 0.19 -13.42
N THR A 84 -0.88 0.49 -12.82
CA THR A 84 -1.10 1.74 -12.07
C THR A 84 -1.86 1.45 -10.79
N VAL A 85 -1.32 1.93 -9.67
CA VAL A 85 -1.97 1.85 -8.36
C VAL A 85 -2.04 3.24 -7.74
N TYR A 86 -3.23 3.68 -7.37
CA TYR A 86 -3.43 4.88 -6.56
C TYR A 86 -3.64 4.50 -5.10
N ARG A 87 -2.90 5.16 -4.21
CA ARG A 87 -3.16 5.15 -2.76
C ARG A 87 -3.90 6.41 -2.38
N VAL A 88 -5.10 6.29 -1.83
CA VAL A 88 -5.96 7.39 -1.39
C VAL A 88 -6.65 7.04 -0.06
N GLU A 89 -7.41 7.98 0.51
CA GLU A 89 -8.17 7.79 1.76
C GLU A 89 -7.33 7.17 2.89
N THR A 90 -6.12 7.69 3.07
CA THR A 90 -5.14 7.23 4.05
C THR A 90 -5.47 7.74 5.45
N ALA A 91 -5.37 6.88 6.46
CA ALA A 91 -5.43 7.21 7.88
C ALA A 91 -4.21 6.61 8.60
N GLY A 92 -3.43 7.46 9.28
CA GLY A 92 -2.20 7.05 9.98
C GLY A 92 -1.06 6.59 9.07
N GLY A 93 -0.23 5.69 9.58
CA GLY A 93 0.94 5.12 8.91
C GLY A 93 2.17 6.03 8.84
N SER A 94 2.08 7.27 9.31
CA SER A 94 3.25 8.15 9.36
C SER A 94 4.16 7.73 10.49
N ARG A 95 5.45 7.62 10.21
CA ARG A 95 6.45 7.43 11.26
C ARG A 95 6.36 8.55 12.31
N PRO A 96 6.61 8.25 13.60
CA PRO A 96 6.74 9.29 14.60
C PRO A 96 7.87 10.26 14.22
N ALA A 97 7.77 11.51 14.68
CA ALA A 97 8.78 12.53 14.42
C ALA A 97 10.17 12.10 14.94
N THR A 98 10.21 11.32 16.02
CA THR A 98 11.42 10.74 16.60
C THR A 98 11.17 9.30 17.06
N CYS A 99 12.22 8.49 17.11
CA CYS A 99 12.16 7.14 17.71
C CYS A 99 12.33 7.16 19.24
N LYS A 100 12.32 8.33 19.89
CA LYS A 100 12.56 8.43 21.34
C LYS A 100 11.41 7.76 22.11
N GLY A 101 11.75 6.82 22.98
CA GLY A 101 10.76 6.10 23.80
C GLY A 101 10.00 5.01 23.06
N GLN A 102 10.37 4.71 21.82
CA GLN A 102 9.85 3.55 21.08
C GLN A 102 10.72 2.32 21.34
N GLU A 103 10.11 1.14 21.20
CA GLU A 103 10.87 -0.12 21.17
C GLU A 103 11.80 -0.19 19.96
N LYS A 104 12.75 -1.13 19.98
CA LYS A 104 13.68 -1.35 18.85
C LYS A 104 12.94 -1.62 17.53
N THR A 105 11.79 -2.28 17.63
CA THR A 105 10.85 -2.57 16.54
C THR A 105 9.46 -2.30 17.07
N PHE A 106 8.66 -1.57 16.31
CA PHE A 106 7.28 -1.28 16.67
C PHE A 106 6.45 -1.15 15.39
N GLU A 107 5.14 -1.27 15.53
CA GLU A 107 4.19 -1.16 14.43
C GLU A 107 3.45 0.18 14.53
N VAL A 108 3.09 0.72 13.37
CA VAL A 108 2.32 1.96 13.25
C VAL A 108 0.98 1.61 12.60
N PRO A 109 -0.16 1.87 13.27
CA PRO A 109 -1.47 1.65 12.67
C PRO A 109 -1.66 2.45 11.39
N TYR A 110 -2.15 1.77 10.36
CA TYR A 110 -2.28 2.32 9.04
C TYR A 110 -3.49 1.73 8.32
N THR A 111 -4.22 2.58 7.63
CA THR A 111 -5.28 2.18 6.70
C THR A 111 -5.21 3.05 5.46
N ALA A 112 -5.47 2.46 4.30
CA ALA A 112 -5.60 3.19 3.05
C ALA A 112 -6.51 2.45 2.08
N GLN A 113 -7.08 3.21 1.14
CA GLN A 113 -7.76 2.67 -0.02
C GLN A 113 -6.79 2.63 -1.20
N TYR A 114 -6.79 1.50 -1.93
CA TYR A 114 -6.02 1.34 -3.15
C TYR A 114 -6.93 1.13 -4.35
N TRP A 115 -6.69 1.88 -5.43
CA TRP A 115 -7.33 1.68 -6.72
C TRP A 115 -6.30 1.15 -7.71
N MET A 116 -6.59 0.03 -8.35
CA MET A 116 -5.65 -0.66 -9.25
C MET A 116 -6.23 -0.67 -10.67
N TYR A 117 -5.41 -0.29 -11.66
CA TYR A 117 -5.81 -0.16 -13.05
C TYR A 117 -4.84 -0.93 -13.97
N SER A 118 -5.37 -1.35 -15.11
CA SER A 118 -4.63 -1.94 -16.23
C SER A 118 -4.87 -1.08 -17.47
N ASN A 119 -3.82 -0.70 -18.21
CA ASN A 119 -3.94 -0.04 -19.51
C ASN A 119 -3.63 -0.98 -20.70
N LYS A 120 -3.40 -2.28 -20.48
CA LYS A 120 -3.23 -3.24 -21.59
C LYS A 120 -4.60 -3.85 -21.94
N ALA A 121 -5.09 -3.52 -23.13
CA ALA A 121 -6.20 -4.18 -23.82
C ALA A 121 -5.80 -5.57 -24.32
#